data_AF-A0A535UT25-F1
#
_entry.id   AF-A0A535UT25-F1
#
_cell.length_a   1.000
_cell.length_b   1.000
_cell.length_c   1.000
_cell.angle_alpha   90.00
_cell.angle_beta   90.00
_cell.angle_gamma   90.00
#
_symmetry.space_group_name_H-M   'P 1'
#
loop_
_entity.id
_entity.type
_entity.pdbx_description
1 polymer ?
#
loop_
_entity_poly.entity_id
_entity_poly.type
_entity_poly.pdbx_seq_one_letter_code
_entity_poly.pdbx_strand_id
1 'polypeptide(L)'
;MAGARGCDVVLFTDQWLSPASAFARQVLVTSVETVGPFDSLVGATAVVEALIAAVLRELGPRAEARMQSLERLRAGDVLGGSDGG
;
A
#
# COMPACT_ATOMS: atom_id res chain seq x y z
N MET A 1 0.41 -18.67 1.18
CA MET A 1 0.35 -17.81 -0.01
C MET A 1 -0.98 -17.07 -0.02
N ALA A 2 -0.99 -15.74 -0.22
CA ALA A 2 -2.24 -14.96 -0.24
C ALA A 2 -3.20 -15.40 -1.36
N GLY A 3 -2.68 -15.70 -2.56
CA GLY A 3 -3.49 -16.21 -3.68
C GLY A 3 -4.15 -17.57 -3.38
N ALA A 4 -3.50 -18.44 -2.61
CA ALA A 4 -4.09 -19.72 -2.17
C ALA A 4 -5.27 -19.55 -1.19
N ARG A 5 -5.50 -18.32 -0.69
CA ARG A 5 -6.62 -17.96 0.18
C ARG A 5 -7.71 -17.15 -0.55
N GLY A 6 -7.69 -17.13 -1.89
CA GLY A 6 -8.69 -16.43 -2.70
C GLY A 6 -8.52 -14.91 -2.77
N CYS A 7 -7.36 -14.37 -2.36
CA CYS A 7 -7.07 -12.95 -2.48
C CYS A 7 -6.49 -12.61 -3.86
N ASP A 8 -6.99 -11.55 -4.49
CA ASP A 8 -6.32 -10.94 -5.64
C ASP A 8 -5.01 -10.29 -5.18
N VAL A 9 -3.89 -10.64 -5.84
CA VAL A 9 -2.56 -10.09 -5.54
C VAL A 9 -2.16 -9.10 -6.63
N VAL A 10 -1.83 -7.88 -6.24
CA VAL A 10 -1.20 -6.87 -7.11
C VAL A 10 0.25 -6.68 -6.65
N LEU A 11 1.19 -6.94 -7.54
CA LEU A 11 2.63 -6.87 -7.26
C LEU A 11 3.24 -5.60 -7.87
N PHE A 12 3.96 -4.84 -7.06
CA PHE A 12 4.86 -3.78 -7.50
C PHE A 12 6.28 -4.33 -7.38
N THR A 13 7.05 -4.30 -8.46
CA THR A 13 8.39 -4.90 -8.51
C THR A 13 9.31 -4.14 -9.45
N ASP A 14 10.59 -4.41 -9.35
CA ASP A 14 11.61 -3.94 -10.28
C ASP A 14 11.66 -4.77 -11.58
N GLN A 15 12.51 -4.33 -12.51
CA GLN A 15 12.69 -4.96 -13.83
C GLN A 15 13.34 -6.35 -13.80
N TRP A 16 13.90 -6.79 -12.66
CA TRP A 16 14.49 -8.13 -12.53
C TRP A 16 13.45 -9.21 -12.20
N LEU A 17 12.23 -8.79 -11.80
CA LEU A 17 11.08 -9.63 -11.47
C LEU A 17 11.37 -10.69 -10.40
N SER A 18 10.70 -10.57 -9.25
CA SER A 18 10.80 -11.60 -8.20
C SER A 18 9.94 -12.84 -8.51
N PRO A 19 10.20 -14.00 -7.86
CA PRO A 19 9.33 -15.18 -7.95
C PRO A 19 7.87 -14.92 -7.54
N ALA A 20 7.60 -13.86 -6.79
CA ALA A 20 6.25 -13.45 -6.43
C ALA A 20 5.38 -13.10 -7.66
N SER A 21 6.01 -12.73 -8.78
CA SER A 21 5.33 -12.38 -10.04
C SER A 21 4.48 -13.53 -10.58
N ALA A 22 4.90 -14.78 -10.36
CA ALA A 22 4.16 -15.97 -10.79
C ALA A 22 2.81 -16.16 -10.07
N PHE A 23 2.61 -15.47 -8.96
CA PHE A 23 1.42 -15.59 -8.12
C PHE A 23 0.57 -14.31 -8.11
N ALA A 24 0.98 -13.28 -8.85
CA ALA A 24 0.30 -12.00 -8.91
C ALA A 24 -0.71 -11.96 -10.07
N ARG A 25 -1.89 -11.38 -9.82
CA ARG A 25 -2.89 -11.12 -10.87
C ARG A 25 -2.47 -9.95 -11.75
N GLN A 26 -1.84 -8.94 -11.16
CA GLN A 26 -1.36 -7.75 -11.83
C GLN A 26 0.07 -7.47 -11.36
N VAL A 27 0.96 -7.16 -12.30
CA VAL A 27 2.37 -6.82 -12.02
C VAL A 27 2.65 -5.45 -12.60
N LEU A 28 3.06 -4.52 -11.73
CA LEU A 28 3.51 -3.18 -12.10
C LEU A 28 5.02 -3.14 -11.92
N VAL A 29 5.73 -2.99 -13.04
CA VAL A 29 7.20 -2.93 -13.07
C VAL A 29 7.65 -1.48 -13.02
N THR A 30 8.56 -1.16 -12.10
CA THR A 30 9.14 0.18 -11.92
C THR A 30 10.66 0.13 -11.99
N SER A 31 11.28 1.11 -12.65
CA SER A 31 12.74 1.23 -12.64
C SER A 31 13.26 1.55 -11.24
N VAL A 32 14.41 0.97 -10.90
CA VAL A 32 15.17 1.30 -9.69
C VAL A 32 16.49 2.02 -10.02
N GLU A 33 16.70 2.39 -11.28
CA GLU A 33 17.92 3.04 -11.73
C GLU A 33 18.19 4.34 -10.97
N THR A 34 19.47 4.60 -10.72
CA THR A 34 19.96 5.77 -10.01
C THR A 34 21.38 6.10 -10.44
N VAL A 35 21.91 7.21 -9.92
CA VAL A 35 23.31 7.64 -10.10
C VAL A 35 24.29 6.95 -9.14
N GLY A 36 23.79 6.28 -8.10
CA GLY A 36 24.60 5.64 -7.06
C GLY A 36 24.58 4.11 -7.08
N PRO A 37 25.27 3.45 -6.14
CA PRO A 37 25.31 1.98 -6.07
C PRO A 37 24.06 1.35 -5.44
N PHE A 38 23.05 2.16 -5.07
CA PHE A 38 21.86 1.71 -4.35
C PHE A 38 20.60 1.92 -5.18
N ASP A 39 19.74 0.91 -5.24
CA ASP A 39 18.45 0.98 -5.94
C ASP A 39 17.56 2.13 -5.44
N SER A 40 16.92 2.82 -6.38
CA SER A 40 15.93 3.87 -6.09
C SER A 40 14.53 3.30 -5.94
N LEU A 41 13.86 3.63 -4.83
CA LEU A 41 12.44 3.29 -4.62
C LEU A 41 11.48 4.37 -5.10
N VAL A 42 11.99 5.50 -5.62
CA VAL A 42 11.15 6.65 -5.99
C VAL A 42 10.10 6.26 -7.02
N GLY A 43 10.48 5.49 -8.05
CA GLY A 43 9.55 5.01 -9.06
C GLY A 43 8.45 4.12 -8.47
N ALA A 44 8.83 3.16 -7.63
CA ALA A 44 7.89 2.25 -6.96
C ALA A 44 6.88 3.03 -6.09
N THR A 45 7.37 3.93 -5.24
CA THR A 45 6.52 4.74 -4.35
C THR A 45 5.59 5.65 -5.14
N ALA A 46 6.08 6.30 -6.20
CA ALA A 46 5.26 7.18 -7.03
C ALA A 46 4.08 6.43 -7.67
N VAL A 47 4.30 5.21 -8.18
CA VAL A 47 3.22 4.39 -8.76
C VAL A 47 2.23 3.93 -7.68
N VAL A 48 2.71 3.57 -6.47
CA VAL A 48 1.85 3.22 -5.35
C VAL A 48 0.98 4.42 -4.93
N GLU A 49 1.55 5.61 -4.81
CA GLU A 49 0.83 6.83 -4.48
C GLU A 49 -0.21 7.19 -5.55
N ALA A 50 0.15 7.05 -6.83
CA ALA A 50 -0.78 7.26 -7.93
C ALA A 50 -1.97 6.28 -7.88
N LEU A 51 -1.72 5.00 -7.56
CA LEU A 51 -2.79 4.02 -7.36
C LEU A 51 -3.69 4.41 -6.18
N ILE A 52 -3.10 4.79 -5.05
CA ILE A 52 -3.85 5.23 -3.87
C ILE A 52 -4.73 6.42 -4.21
N ALA A 53 -4.19 7.43 -4.90
CA ALA A 53 -4.95 8.60 -5.33
C ALA A 53 -6.10 8.24 -6.28
N ALA A 54 -5.87 7.32 -7.22
CA ALA A 54 -6.90 6.84 -8.12
C ALA A 54 -8.03 6.12 -7.37
N VAL A 55 -7.69 5.24 -6.42
CA VAL A 55 -8.65 4.50 -5.59
C VAL A 55 -9.43 5.45 -4.68
N LEU A 56 -8.77 6.44 -4.07
CA LEU A 56 -9.44 7.46 -3.26
C LEU A 56 -10.45 8.25 -4.10
N ARG A 57 -10.08 8.64 -5.31
CA ARG A 57 -10.98 9.34 -6.24
C ARG A 57 -12.17 8.47 -6.66
N GLU A 58 -11.95 7.17 -6.86
CA GLU A 58 -13.02 6.23 -7.24
C GLU A 58 -13.99 5.97 -6.09
N LEU A 59 -13.49 5.80 -4.85
CA LEU A 59 -14.31 5.55 -3.67
C LEU A 59 -15.00 6.80 -3.13
N GLY A 60 -14.43 7.99 -3.37
CA GLY A 60 -14.99 9.28 -3.00
C GLY A 60 -15.36 9.38 -1.51
N PRO A 61 -16.58 9.85 -1.16
CA PRO A 61 -16.98 10.07 0.23
C PRO A 61 -16.88 8.83 1.14
N ARG A 62 -16.96 7.62 0.58
CA ARG A 62 -16.82 6.38 1.35
C ARG A 62 -15.41 6.22 1.92
N ALA A 63 -14.39 6.62 1.18
CA ALA A 63 -13.02 6.60 1.66
C ALA A 63 -12.83 7.59 2.81
N GLU A 64 -13.36 8.81 2.69
CA GLU A 64 -13.33 9.85 3.73
C GLU A 64 -13.99 9.37 5.03
N ALA A 65 -15.21 8.82 4.93
CA ALA A 65 -15.92 8.29 6.10
C ALA A 65 -15.13 7.16 6.80
N ARG A 66 -14.47 6.29 6.02
CA ARG A 66 -13.61 5.23 6.58
C ARG A 66 -12.38 5.81 7.28
N MET A 67 -11.71 6.81 6.70
CA MET A 67 -10.54 7.45 7.29
C MET A 67 -10.91 8.13 8.63
N GLN A 68 -12.00 8.89 8.66
CA GLN A 68 -12.51 9.51 9.88
C GLN A 68 -12.85 8.48 10.96
N SER A 69 -13.44 7.33 10.58
CA SER A 69 -13.71 6.25 11.53
C SER A 69 -12.43 5.69 12.16
N LEU A 70 -11.35 5.53 11.38
CA LEU A 70 -10.07 5.04 11.87
C LEU A 70 -9.37 6.07 12.78
N GLU A 71 -9.48 7.36 12.46
CA GLU A 71 -8.96 8.45 13.29
C GLU A 71 -9.65 8.49 14.66
N ARG A 72 -10.98 8.31 14.70
CA ARG A 72 -11.73 8.24 15.97
C ARG A 72 -11.30 7.07 16.84
N LEU A 73 -11.02 5.90 16.25
CA LEU A 73 -10.50 4.74 16.99
C LEU A 73 -9.13 5.04 17.59
N ARG A 74 -8.21 5.63 16.81
CA ARG A 74 -6.88 6.03 17.29
C ARG A 74 -6.94 7.09 18.40
N ALA A 75 -7.86 8.04 18.30
CA ALA A 75 -8.05 9.05 19.33
C ALA A 75 -8.58 8.45 20.64
N GLY A 76 -9.45 7.44 20.57
CA GLY A 76 -9.93 6.68 21.72
C GLY A 76 -8.82 5.87 22.40
N ASP A 77 -7.94 5.23 21.62
CA ASP A 77 -6.81 4.45 22.14
C ASP A 77 -5.80 5.32 22.91
N VAL A 78 -5.61 6.58 22.50
CA VAL A 78 -4.73 7.53 23.19
C VAL A 78 -5.33 8.03 24.52
N LEU A 79 -6.66 8.08 24.64
CA LEU A 79 -7.36 8.50 25.87
C LEU A 79 -7.61 7.35 26.86
N GLY A 80 -7.51 6.09 26.42
CA GLY A 80 -7.67 4.89 27.27
C GLY A 80 -6.39 4.47 28.02
N GLY A 81 -5.30 5.23 27.91
CA GLY A 81 -3.98 4.92 28.44
C GLY A 81 -3.63 5.56 29.79
N SER A 82 -4.58 5.77 30.69
CA SER A 82 -4.31 6.08 32.10
C SER A 82 -5.59 6.02 32.92
N ASP A 83 -5.94 4.84 33.43
CA ASP A 83 -6.70 4.69 34.68
C ASP A 83 -6.55 3.22 35.14
N GLY A 84 -5.66 3.00 36.10
CA GLY A 84 -5.37 1.66 36.62
C GLY A 84 -4.12 1.64 37.50
N GLY A 85 -4.19 2.34 38.64
CA GLY A 85 -3.20 2.31 39.74
C GLY A 85 -3.79 2.94 40.98
#